data_AF-A0A1X1ZCY4-F1
#
_entry.id   AF-A0A1X1ZCY4-F1
#
_cell.length_a   1.000
_cell.length_b   1.000
_cell.length_c   1.000
_cell.angle_alpha   90.00
_cell.angle_beta   90.00
_cell.angle_gamma   90.00
#
_symmetry.space_group_name_H-M   'P 1'
#
loop_
_entity.id
_entity.type
_entity.pdbx_description
1 polymer ?
#
loop_
_entity_poly.entity_id
_entity_poly.type
_entity_poly.pdbx_seq_one_letter_code
_entity_poly.pdbx_strand_id
1 'polypeptide(L)'
;MSSGEQRPETDDYDLLTFGEVAARLSEVLAAETAELDWLRREAHPDQDRIRGVEQRIERLKASRQRYSEEQRSNSVFNRRYGSPTASSADTPQWR
;
A
#
# COMPACT_ATOMS: atom_id res chain seq x y z
N MET A 1 -28.08 -26.51 19.77
CA MET A 1 -26.64 -26.19 19.95
C MET A 1 -26.28 -25.26 18.80
N SER A 2 -26.24 -23.96 19.07
CA SER A 2 -25.92 -22.95 18.05
C SER A 2 -24.42 -22.92 17.83
N SER A 3 -23.98 -23.21 16.61
CA SER A 3 -22.62 -22.95 16.17
C SER A 3 -22.38 -21.45 16.23
N GLY A 4 -21.71 -21.00 17.29
CA GLY A 4 -21.15 -19.65 17.34
C GLY A 4 -19.98 -19.60 16.38
N GLU A 5 -20.22 -19.13 15.16
CA GLU A 5 -19.15 -18.57 14.33
C GLU A 5 -18.49 -17.46 15.15
N GLN A 6 -17.37 -17.78 15.78
CA GLN A 6 -16.51 -16.79 16.41
C GLN A 6 -16.06 -15.85 15.31
N ARG A 7 -16.68 -14.66 15.26
CA ARG A 7 -16.18 -13.53 14.48
C ARG A 7 -14.71 -13.38 14.87
N PRO A 8 -13.74 -13.50 13.94
CA PRO A 8 -12.34 -13.30 14.29
C PRO A 8 -12.24 -11.96 15.01
N GLU A 9 -11.56 -11.94 16.16
CA GLU A 9 -11.19 -10.70 16.85
C GLU A 9 -10.69 -9.76 15.77
N THR A 10 -11.49 -8.74 15.49
CA THR A 10 -11.16 -7.71 14.52
C THR A 10 -9.92 -7.06 15.07
N ASP A 11 -8.75 -7.54 14.61
CA ASP A 11 -7.52 -6.77 14.58
C ASP A 11 -7.96 -5.38 14.10
N ASP A 12 -7.79 -4.38 14.95
CA ASP A 12 -8.10 -2.99 14.61
C ASP A 12 -7.13 -2.60 13.49
N TYR A 13 -7.50 -2.92 12.26
CA TYR A 13 -6.72 -2.55 11.10
C TYR A 13 -6.76 -1.03 11.00
N ASP A 14 -5.66 -0.39 11.40
CA ASP A 14 -5.47 1.03 11.14
C ASP A 14 -5.69 1.27 9.64
N LEU A 15 -6.76 2.01 9.32
CA LEU A 15 -7.08 2.36 7.94
C LEU A 15 -6.08 3.42 7.48
N LEU A 16 -5.00 2.95 6.87
CA LEU A 16 -3.96 3.80 6.33
C LEU A 16 -4.44 4.52 5.06
N THR A 17 -4.15 5.81 4.97
CA THR A 17 -4.24 6.57 3.74
C THR A 17 -3.22 6.07 2.71
N PHE A 18 -3.40 6.39 1.42
CA PHE A 18 -2.45 6.00 0.38
C PHE A 18 -1.02 6.50 0.65
N GLY A 19 -0.88 7.68 1.28
CA GLY A 19 0.42 8.22 1.68
C GLY A 19 1.08 7.41 2.80
N GLU A 20 0.31 7.02 3.81
CA GLU A 20 0.80 6.19 4.91
C GLU A 20 1.17 4.78 4.43
N VAL A 21 0.40 4.20 3.51
CA VAL A 21 0.77 2.93 2.87
C VAL A 21 2.09 3.07 2.09
N ALA A 22 2.28 4.16 1.34
CA ALA A 22 3.52 4.40 0.60
C ALA A 22 4.74 4.60 1.55
N ALA A 23 4.55 5.26 2.69
CA ALA A 23 5.57 5.41 3.72
C ALA A 23 5.93 4.05 4.34
N ARG A 24 4.93 3.27 4.75
CA ARG A 24 5.13 1.92 5.31
C ARG A 24 5.84 0.99 4.33
N LEU A 25 5.46 1.02 3.06
CA LEU A 25 6.14 0.26 2.01
C LEU A 25 7.60 0.70 1.81
N SER A 26 7.94 1.96 2.08
CA SER A 26 9.32 2.44 2.01
C SER A 26 10.19 1.85 3.12
N GLU A 27 9.65 1.68 4.32
CA GLU A 27 10.34 1.01 5.44
C GLU A 27 10.60 -0.46 5.13
N VAL A 28 9.57 -1.16 4.62
CA VAL A 28 9.70 -2.57 4.22
C VAL A 28 10.73 -2.72 3.10
N LEU A 29 10.72 -1.82 2.12
CA LEU A 29 11.73 -1.79 1.06
C LEU A 29 13.14 -1.60 1.61
N ALA A 30 13.34 -0.71 2.59
CA ALA A 30 14.65 -0.50 3.20
C ALA A 30 15.14 -1.78 3.90
N ALA A 31 14.26 -2.47 4.63
CA ALA A 31 14.58 -3.73 5.29
C ALA A 31 14.94 -4.84 4.29
N GLU A 32 14.12 -5.05 3.26
CA GLU A 32 14.37 -6.06 2.22
C GLU A 32 15.65 -5.75 1.39
N THR A 33 15.95 -4.47 1.17
CA THR A 33 17.21 -4.07 0.50
C THR A 33 18.43 -4.37 1.38
N ALA A 34 18.34 -4.13 2.69
CA ALA A 34 19.40 -4.47 3.63
C ALA A 34 19.63 -5.99 3.71
N GLU A 35 18.55 -6.78 3.70
CA GLU A 35 18.62 -8.25 3.64
C GLU A 35 19.31 -8.73 2.35
N LEU A 36 18.95 -8.15 1.20
CA LEU A 36 19.60 -8.46 -0.08
C LEU A 36 21.11 -8.15 -0.05
N ASP A 37 21.48 -7.00 0.50
CA ASP A 37 22.88 -6.60 0.66
C ASP A 37 23.64 -7.53 1.61
N TRP A 38 22.98 -8.02 2.66
CA TRP A 38 23.55 -9.01 3.58
C TRP A 38 23.79 -10.36 2.88
N LEU A 39 22.78 -10.88 2.18
CA LEU A 39 22.88 -12.15 1.44
C LEU A 39 24.00 -12.12 0.39
N ARG A 40 24.18 -11.00 -0.30
CA ARG A 40 25.24 -10.84 -1.30
C ARG A 40 26.65 -10.84 -0.71
N ARG A 41 26.81 -10.60 0.60
CA ARG A 41 28.10 -10.58 1.31
C ARG A 41 28.46 -11.93 1.93
N GLU A 42 27.56 -12.91 1.93
CA GLU A 42 27.86 -14.25 2.44
C GLU A 42 28.96 -14.91 1.61
N ALA A 43 29.78 -15.77 2.24
CA ALA A 43 30.86 -16.47 1.57
C ALA A 43 30.37 -17.44 0.48
N HIS A 44 29.14 -17.95 0.62
CA HIS A 44 28.46 -18.80 -0.34
C HIS A 44 27.00 -18.33 -0.51
N PRO A 45 26.78 -17.30 -1.33
CA PRO A 45 25.47 -16.65 -1.45
C PRO A 45 24.44 -17.59 -2.10
N ASP A 46 23.33 -17.82 -1.40
CA ASP A 46 22.18 -18.55 -1.93
C ASP A 46 21.48 -17.73 -3.04
N GLN A 47 21.70 -18.15 -4.30
CA GLN A 47 21.20 -17.46 -5.48
C GLN A 47 19.67 -17.50 -5.59
N ASP A 48 19.04 -18.58 -5.13
CA ASP A 48 17.57 -18.71 -5.20
C ASP A 48 16.93 -17.79 -4.17
N ARG A 49 17.52 -17.71 -2.97
CA ARG A 49 17.08 -16.75 -1.94
C ARG A 49 17.28 -15.31 -2.40
N ILE A 50 18.43 -14.97 -2.98
CA ILE A 50 18.71 -13.65 -3.56
C ILE A 50 17.66 -13.28 -4.60
N ARG A 51 17.39 -14.15 -5.58
CA ARG A 51 16.38 -13.92 -6.60
C ARG A 51 14.99 -13.73 -5.99
N GLY A 52 14.65 -14.48 -4.95
CA GLY A 52 13.38 -14.34 -4.23
C GLY A 52 13.22 -12.97 -3.58
N VAL A 53 14.28 -12.45 -2.94
CA VAL A 53 14.29 -11.12 -2.33
C VAL A 53 14.22 -10.03 -3.40
N GLU A 54 14.98 -10.14 -4.50
CA GLU A 54 14.93 -9.19 -5.63
C GLU A 54 13.52 -9.07 -6.22
N GLN A 55 12.84 -10.19 -6.47
CA GLN A 55 11.46 -10.21 -6.96
C GLN A 55 10.48 -9.58 -5.96
N ARG A 56 10.73 -9.70 -4.66
CA ARG A 56 9.90 -9.07 -3.63
C ARG A 56 10.11 -7.56 -3.60
N ILE A 57 11.35 -7.11 -3.67
CA ILE A 57 11.71 -5.68 -3.77
C ILE A 57 11.02 -5.04 -4.97
N GLU A 58 11.06 -5.67 -6.15
CA GLU A 58 10.40 -5.10 -7.34
C GLU A 58 8.88 -4.99 -7.19
N ARG A 59 8.23 -5.99 -6.59
CA ARG A 59 6.79 -5.93 -6.28
C ARG A 59 6.44 -4.83 -5.29
N LEU A 60 7.29 -4.63 -4.28
CA LEU A 60 7.11 -3.57 -3.29
C LEU A 60 7.31 -2.18 -3.90
N LYS A 61 8.33 -1.99 -4.76
CA LYS A 61 8.55 -0.75 -5.51
C LYS A 61 7.35 -0.40 -6.39
N ALA A 62 6.86 -1.36 -7.18
CA ALA A 62 5.68 -1.16 -8.03
C ALA A 62 4.43 -0.80 -7.22
N SER A 63 4.25 -1.42 -6.04
CA SER A 63 3.10 -1.12 -5.16
C SER A 63 3.21 0.26 -4.53
N ARG A 64 4.39 0.63 -4.02
CA ARG A 64 4.65 1.97 -3.47
C ARG A 64 4.40 3.05 -4.51
N GLN A 65 4.87 2.85 -5.74
CA GLN A 65 4.67 3.80 -6.83
C GLN A 65 3.18 4.02 -7.10
N ARG A 66 2.40 2.94 -7.23
CA ARG A 66 0.94 3.01 -7.41
C ARG A 66 0.26 3.80 -6.29
N TYR A 67 0.58 3.52 -5.02
CA TYR A 67 -0.01 4.25 -3.90
C TYR A 67 0.42 5.72 -3.84
N SER A 68 1.67 6.03 -4.21
CA SER A 68 2.12 7.43 -4.30
C SER A 68 1.43 8.19 -5.43
N GLU A 69 1.16 7.54 -6.57
CA GLU A 69 0.41 8.14 -7.67
C GLU A 69 -1.05 8.36 -7.29
N GLU A 70 -1.67 7.38 -6.62
CA GLU A 70 -3.04 7.45 -6.15
C GLU A 70 -3.26 8.60 -5.15
N GLN A 71 -2.30 8.79 -4.24
CA GLN A 71 -2.31 9.92 -3.32
C GLN A 71 -2.29 11.27 -4.05
N ARG A 72 -1.54 11.37 -5.16
CA ARG A 72 -1.40 12.62 -5.93
C ARG A 72 -2.61 12.90 -6.81
N SER A 73 -3.16 11.87 -7.46
CA SER A 73 -4.25 12.01 -8.41
C SER A 73 -5.62 12.04 -7.75
N ASN A 74 -5.73 11.44 -6.55
CA ASN A 74 -6.99 11.13 -5.89
C ASN A 74 -7.96 10.38 -6.85
N SER A 75 -7.41 9.62 -7.81
CA SER A 75 -8.17 9.10 -8.96
C SER A 75 -9.21 8.06 -8.57
N VAL A 76 -8.94 7.24 -7.56
CA VAL A 76 -9.88 6.27 -6.98
C VAL A 76 -11.04 6.99 -6.33
N PHE A 77 -10.77 8.08 -5.61
CA PHE A 77 -11.82 8.92 -5.03
C PHE A 77 -12.68 9.55 -6.14
N ASN A 78 -12.04 10.20 -7.13
CA ASN A 78 -12.74 10.84 -8.24
C ASN A 78 -13.54 9.83 -9.10
N ARG A 79 -13.03 8.61 -9.28
CA ARG A 79 -13.75 7.53 -9.97
C ARG A 79 -14.98 7.08 -9.18
N ARG A 80 -14.90 7.04 -7.85
CA ARG A 80 -15.98 6.54 -6.98
C ARG A 80 -17.04 7.59 -6.68
N TYR A 81 -16.65 8.84 -6.51
CA TYR A 81 -17.51 9.92 -6.03
C TYR A 81 -17.67 11.08 -7.04
N GLY A 82 -16.99 11.04 -8.17
CA GLY A 82 -16.92 12.14 -9.13
C GLY A 82 -15.86 13.17 -8.74
N SER A 83 -15.37 13.93 -9.73
CA SER A 83 -14.47 15.06 -9.49
C SER A 83 -15.27 16.25 -8.96
N PRO A 84 -14.83 16.91 -7.87
CA PRO A 84 -15.50 18.10 -7.33
C PRO A 84 -15.35 19.34 -8.22
N THR A 85 -14.84 19.22 -9.45
CA THR A 85 -14.97 20.25 -10.50
C THR A 85 -16.41 20.34 -10.99
N ALA A 86 -17.33 20.59 -10.07
CA ALA A 86 -18.62 21.15 -10.37
C ALA A 86 -18.40 22.63 -10.69
N SER A 87 -18.64 22.99 -11.95
CA SER A 87 -19.03 24.36 -12.28
C SER A 87 -20.12 24.79 -11.29
N SER A 88 -19.85 25.87 -10.54
CA SER A 88 -20.78 26.48 -9.60
C SER A 88 -22.05 26.90 -10.33
N ALA A 89 -23.13 26.15 -10.18
CA ALA A 89 -24.47 26.60 -10.59
C ALA A 89 -25.61 26.00 -9.75
N ASP A 90 -25.33 25.34 -8.62
CA ASP A 90 -26.40 24.79 -7.79
C ASP A 90 -26.02 24.89 -6.30
N THR A 91 -25.94 26.13 -5.81
CA THR A 91 -25.88 26.38 -4.37
C THR A 91 -27.28 26.10 -3.80
N PRO A 92 -27.46 25.10 -2.91
CA PRO A 92 -28.77 24.83 -2.34
C PRO A 92 -29.23 26.06 -1.55
N GLN A 93 -30.32 26.69 -2.01
CA GLN A 93 -31.00 27.72 -1.22
C GLN A 93 -31.83 27.02 -0.15
N TRP A 94 -31.25 26.91 1.05
CA TRP A 94 -32.01 26.58 2.24
C TRP A 94 -32.97 27.75 2.51
N ARG A 95 -34.26 27.50 2.32
CA ARG A 95 -35.35 28.38 2.79
C ARG A 95 -35.77 27.98 4.19
#